data_AF-A0A419YJ88-F1
#
_entry.id   AF-A0A419YJ88-F1
#
_cell.length_a   1.000
_cell.length_b   1.000
_cell.length_c   1.000
_cell.angle_alpha   90.00
_cell.angle_beta   90.00
_cell.angle_gamma   90.00
#
_symmetry.space_group_name_H-M   'P 1'
#
loop_
_entity.id
_entity.type
_entity.pdbx_description
1 polymer ?
#
loop_
_entity_poly.entity_id
_entity_poly.type
_entity_poly.pdbx_seq_one_letter_code
_entity_poly.pdbx_strand_id
1 'polypeptide(L)' 'MAKGHKCPNCGKNTLQPYTTNQLRCSSCDTIVKKDRLS' A
#
# COMPACT_ATOMS: atom_id res chain seq x y z
N MET A 1 -8.32 -15.23 0.99
CA MET A 1 -7.37 -14.42 1.78
C MET A 1 -6.95 -13.22 0.95
N ALA A 2 -7.32 -11.99 1.32
CA ALA A 2 -6.87 -10.81 0.59
C ALA A 2 -5.35 -10.68 0.75
N LYS A 3 -4.58 -11.00 -0.30
CA LYS A 3 -3.12 -10.79 -0.31
C LYS A 3 -2.90 -9.28 -0.25
N GLY A 4 -2.39 -8.77 0.87
CA GLY A 4 -2.09 -7.35 1.05
C GLY A 4 -1.23 -6.80 -0.10
N HIS A 5 -1.44 -5.53 -0.47
CA HIS A 5 -0.70 -4.92 -1.57
C HIS A 5 0.79 -4.80 -1.23
N LYS A 6 1.66 -5.06 -2.22
CA LYS A 6 3.11 -4.93 -2.06
C LYS A 6 3.50 -3.46 -2.07
N CYS A 7 4.17 -3.01 -1.01
CA CYS A 7 4.73 -1.68 -0.94
C CYS A 7 5.87 -1.53 -1.97
N PRO A 8 5.85 -0.52 -2.85
CA PRO A 8 6.92 -0.30 -3.82
C PRO A 8 8.21 0.20 -3.17
N ASN A 9 8.14 0.77 -1.96
CA ASN A 9 9.30 1.31 -1.27
C ASN A 9 10.07 0.23 -0.48
N CYS A 10 9.37 -0.52 0.37
CA CYS A 10 10.01 -1.53 1.23
C CYS A 10 9.80 -2.98 0.78
N GLY A 11 9.07 -3.21 -0.32
CA GLY A 11 8.81 -4.53 -0.88
C GLY A 11 7.92 -5.46 -0.04
N LYS A 12 7.44 -5.01 1.13
CA LYS A 12 6.58 -5.78 2.04
C LYS A 12 5.10 -5.67 1.65
N ASN A 13 4.33 -6.74 1.86
CA ASN A 13 2.88 -6.78 1.62
C ASN A 13 2.07 -6.15 2.77
N THR A 14 2.49 -4.97 3.21
CA THR A 14 1.95 -4.25 4.37
C THR A 14 1.24 -2.95 3.98
N LEU A 15 0.88 -2.78 2.70
CA LEU A 15 0.03 -1.66 2.27
C LEU A 15 -1.40 -1.89 2.75
N GLN A 16 -1.89 -0.95 3.53
CA GLN A 16 -3.24 -0.91 4.08
C GLN A 16 -3.99 0.31 3.53
N PRO A 17 -5.32 0.28 3.43
CA PRO A 17 -6.10 1.46 3.05
C PRO A 17 -5.92 2.59 4.04
N TYR A 18 -5.56 3.78 3.52
CA TYR A 18 -5.40 5.00 4.32
C TYR A 18 -6.49 6.02 3.99
N THR A 19 -6.70 6.30 2.70
CA THR A 19 -7.84 7.09 2.22
C THR A 19 -8.50 6.41 1.04
N THR A 20 -9.64 6.93 0.57
CA THR A 20 -10.42 6.38 -0.56
C THR A 20 -9.56 5.99 -1.77
N ASN A 21 -8.49 6.75 -2.06
CA ASN A 21 -7.59 6.52 -3.19
C ASN A 21 -6.12 6.31 -2.79
N GLN A 22 -5.83 6.05 -1.51
CA GLN A 22 -4.46 5.91 -1.02
C GLN A 22 -4.31 4.69 -0.11
N LEU A 23 -3.21 3.99 -0.29
CA LEU A 23 -2.73 2.93 0.58
C LEU A 23 -1.50 3.43 1.33
N ARG A 24 -1.43 3.20 2.64
CA ARG A 24 -0.25 3.48 3.46
C ARG A 24 0.39 2.19 3.89
N CYS A 25 1.72 2.13 3.80
CA CYS A 25 2.49 1.00 4.28
C CYS A 25 2.70 1.15 5.80
N SER A 26 2.20 0.22 6.61
CA SER A 26 2.43 0.25 8.06
C SER A 26 3.87 -0.02 8.49
N SER A 27 4.74 -0.47 7.57
CA SER A 27 6.13 -0.80 7.90
C SER A 27 7.13 0.32 7.60
N CYS A 28 6.80 1.25 6.70
CA CYS A 28 7.72 2.31 6.25
C CYS A 28 7.00 3.63 5.96
N ASP A 29 5.74 3.75 6.39
CA ASP A 29 4.88 4.94 6.24
C ASP A 29 4.71 5.48 4.82
N THR A 30 5.07 4.68 3.82
CA THR A 30 4.96 5.06 2.42
C THR A 30 3.50 5.10 1.99
N ILE A 31 3.08 6.23 1.44
CA ILE A 31 1.75 6.43 0.88
C ILE A 31 1.79 6.21 -0.63
N VAL A 32 0.94 5.34 -1.14
CA VAL A 32 0.85 4.93 -2.55
C VAL A 32 -0.57 5.18 -3.02
N LYS A 33 -0.74 5.86 -4.15
CA LYS A 33 -2.08 6.08 -4.72
C LYS A 33 -2.59 4.78 -5.35
N LYS A 34 -3.82 4.39 -5.01
CA LYS A 34 -4.48 3.19 -5.53
C LYS A 34 -4.62 3.23 -7.07
N ASP A 35 -4.77 4.43 -7.62
CA ASP A 35 -4.82 4.71 -9.06
C ASP A 35 -3.57 4.22 -9.84
N ARG A 36 -2.40 4.10 -9.18
CA ARG A 36 -1.16 3.63 -9.82
C ARG A 36 -0.93 2.12 -9.70
N LEU A 37 -1.80 1.38 -9.02
CA LEU A 37 -1.77 -0.08 -8.96
C LEU A 37 -2.74 -0.61 -10.01
N SER A 38 -2.36 -0.47 -11.28
CA SER A 38 -3.05 -1.10 -12.41
C SER A 38 -2.51 -2.50 -12.68
#